data_AF-A7F7J3-F1
#
_entry.id   AF-A7F7J3-F1
#
_cell.length_a   1.000
_cell.length_b   1.000
_cell.length_c   1.000
_cell.angle_alpha   90.00
_cell.angle_beta   90.00
_cell.angle_gamma   90.00
#
_symmetry.space_group_name_H-M   'P 1'
#
loop_
_entity.id
_entity.type
_entity.pdbx_description
1 polymer ?
#
loop_
_entity_poly.entity_id
_entity_poly.type
_entity_poly.pdbx_seq_one_letter_code
_entity_poly.pdbx_strand_id
1 'polypeptide(L)'
;MWFPKLLSALWLASCVMAAGDTQTTKLSEDGIRSIPPYLDSDMQSRWFDFGGNTIVRADKYIRLTYDHPSSSGWLFSRVPLTATNWEIEVEFKVHGQGNLHGDGWAMWLTKQRATEGDVFGSVDKFEGLGIFFDTYKNNRPGTVFPYVMAMVGDGSTSYDKNNDGKDQEFMGCSARGLRNANVPTKARLTYFQDKSLKLELQYKKEDQWELCFETFEPPTIPSVAYLGFSAETGELSDNHDIISVNTNNLYDTNTHKNKYKDSQPTSRMEKVDLKRARGFITGKPIGKREGWSWVLR
;
A
#
# COMPACT_ATOMS: atom_id res chain seq x y z
N MET A 1 -63.78 -0.99 42.62
CA MET A 1 -62.68 -1.83 43.13
C MET A 1 -61.83 -2.22 41.92
N TRP A 2 -60.91 -1.40 41.43
CA TRP A 2 -59.46 -1.36 41.77
C TRP A 2 -58.86 -2.70 42.23
N PHE A 3 -58.06 -3.38 41.40
CA PHE A 3 -56.58 -3.27 41.33
C PHE A 3 -56.04 -3.85 39.99
N PRO A 4 -54.80 -3.50 39.57
CA PRO A 4 -54.26 -3.58 38.20
C PRO A 4 -53.03 -4.51 38.05
N LYS A 5 -52.39 -4.44 36.85
CA LYS A 5 -50.99 -4.73 36.48
C LYS A 5 -50.75 -6.04 35.73
N LEU A 6 -50.20 -5.91 34.52
CA LEU A 6 -48.85 -6.40 34.17
C LEU A 6 -48.43 -5.77 32.83
N LEU A 7 -47.63 -4.70 32.90
CA LEU A 7 -46.79 -4.23 31.80
C LEU A 7 -45.52 -5.08 31.81
N SER A 8 -45.25 -5.79 30.71
CA SER A 8 -43.96 -6.40 30.44
C SER A 8 -43.21 -5.50 29.46
N ALA A 9 -42.37 -4.61 29.97
CA ALA A 9 -41.46 -3.81 29.16
C ALA A 9 -40.15 -4.60 28.98
N LEU A 10 -39.98 -5.22 27.80
CA LEU A 10 -38.72 -5.78 27.35
C LEU A 10 -37.78 -4.64 26.92
N TRP A 11 -36.75 -4.39 27.73
CA TRP A 11 -35.62 -3.56 27.34
C TRP A 11 -34.67 -4.38 26.46
N LEU A 12 -34.64 -4.08 25.16
CA LEU A 12 -33.57 -4.51 24.27
C LEU A 12 -32.47 -3.45 24.30
N ALA A 13 -31.42 -3.69 25.09
CA ALA A 13 -30.19 -2.94 25.00
C ALA A 13 -29.46 -3.34 23.72
N SER A 14 -29.43 -2.44 22.73
CA SER A 14 -28.66 -2.61 21.51
C SER A 14 -27.23 -2.12 21.77
N CYS A 15 -26.28 -3.03 21.94
CA CYS A 15 -24.87 -2.69 21.87
C CYS A 15 -24.50 -2.40 20.41
N VAL A 16 -24.49 -1.12 20.04
CA VAL A 16 -23.85 -0.67 18.81
C VAL A 16 -22.35 -0.65 19.07
N MET A 17 -21.64 -1.63 18.53
CA MET A 17 -20.18 -1.58 18.39
C MET A 17 -19.88 -0.53 17.33
N ALA A 18 -19.44 0.66 17.75
CA ALA A 18 -18.91 1.65 16.83
C ALA A 18 -17.55 1.16 16.32
N ALA A 19 -17.52 0.60 15.11
CA ALA A 19 -16.29 0.47 14.36
C ALA A 19 -15.80 1.91 14.06
N GLY A 20 -14.65 2.28 14.63
CA GLY A 20 -14.03 3.57 14.40
C GLY A 20 -13.50 3.63 12.97
N ASP A 21 -14.27 4.23 12.07
CA ASP A 21 -13.88 4.41 10.67
C ASP A 21 -12.76 5.46 10.61
N THR A 22 -11.52 5.02 10.40
CA THR A 22 -10.35 5.91 10.32
C THR A 22 -10.39 6.63 8.98
N GLN A 23 -10.83 7.90 9.00
CA GLN A 23 -10.87 8.76 7.81
C GLN A 23 -9.45 9.00 7.26
N THR A 24 -9.09 8.25 6.22
CA THR A 24 -7.83 8.40 5.48
C THR A 24 -8.08 9.23 4.23
N THR A 25 -7.32 10.31 4.03
CA THR A 25 -7.35 11.09 2.78
C THR A 25 -6.20 10.67 1.87
N LYS A 26 -6.53 10.25 0.64
CA LYS A 26 -5.54 10.03 -0.43
C LYS A 26 -5.19 11.38 -1.06
N LEU A 27 -3.93 11.79 -1.01
CA LEU A 27 -3.41 12.89 -1.82
C LEU A 27 -2.66 12.28 -3.00
N SER A 28 -2.99 12.65 -4.24
CA SER A 28 -2.26 12.10 -5.40
C SER A 28 -2.20 13.06 -6.58
N GLU A 29 -1.01 13.65 -6.78
CA GLU A 29 -0.45 13.96 -8.11
C GLU A 29 1.02 13.48 -8.28
N ASP A 30 1.81 13.24 -7.21
CA ASP A 30 3.26 12.96 -7.31
C ASP A 30 3.72 11.49 -7.03
N GLY A 31 2.82 10.50 -7.06
CA GLY A 31 3.16 9.09 -6.78
C GLY A 31 3.86 8.35 -7.94
N ILE A 32 4.54 7.24 -7.64
CA ILE A 32 5.03 6.28 -8.66
C ILE A 32 3.83 5.71 -9.41
N ARG A 33 3.84 5.83 -10.73
CA ARG A 33 2.79 5.33 -11.60
C ARG A 33 3.36 4.56 -12.78
N SER A 34 2.74 3.42 -13.08
CA SER A 34 2.94 2.68 -14.32
C SER A 34 1.56 2.51 -14.95
N ILE A 35 1.22 3.35 -15.91
CA ILE A 35 0.00 3.26 -16.72
C ILE A 35 0.40 3.42 -18.19
N PRO A 36 -0.31 2.79 -19.14
CA PRO A 36 -0.05 3.01 -20.56
C PRO A 36 -0.10 4.51 -20.92
N PRO A 37 0.82 5.01 -21.77
CA PRO A 37 1.96 4.30 -22.36
C PRO A 37 3.13 4.16 -21.37
N TYR A 38 3.66 2.94 -21.20
CA TYR A 38 4.69 2.66 -20.19
C TYR A 38 6.09 3.17 -20.55
N LEU A 39 6.33 3.43 -21.83
CA LEU A 39 7.59 3.92 -22.38
C LEU A 39 7.40 5.28 -23.05
N ASP A 40 8.41 6.13 -22.93
CA ASP A 40 8.53 7.37 -23.69
C ASP A 40 9.12 7.14 -25.09
N SER A 41 9.36 8.23 -25.83
CA SER A 41 9.93 8.20 -27.18
C SER A 41 11.29 7.52 -27.27
N ASP A 42 12.04 7.47 -26.17
CA ASP A 42 13.37 6.88 -26.09
C ASP A 42 13.32 5.41 -25.65
N MET A 43 12.12 4.81 -25.65
CA MET A 43 11.85 3.45 -25.16
C MET A 43 12.25 3.25 -23.70
N GLN A 44 12.25 4.32 -22.89
CA GLN A 44 12.52 4.25 -21.46
C GLN A 44 11.25 4.50 -20.65
N SER A 45 11.14 3.88 -19.49
CA SER A 45 10.12 4.26 -18.52
C SER A 45 10.68 5.36 -17.62
N ARG A 46 9.90 6.41 -17.39
CA ARG A 46 10.28 7.49 -16.47
C ARG A 46 10.47 6.98 -15.04
N TRP A 47 9.63 6.03 -14.62
CA TRP A 47 9.51 5.63 -13.22
C TRP A 47 10.15 4.29 -12.91
N PHE A 48 10.39 3.45 -13.91
CA PHE A 48 10.87 2.08 -13.71
C PHE A 48 12.08 1.74 -14.58
N ASP A 49 12.96 0.91 -14.04
CA ASP A 49 13.92 0.11 -14.81
C ASP A 49 13.38 -1.32 -14.93
N PHE A 50 13.75 -2.00 -16.00
CA PHE A 50 13.39 -3.40 -16.23
C PHE A 50 14.58 -4.15 -16.82
N GLY A 51 14.61 -5.46 -16.62
CA GLY A 51 15.67 -6.33 -17.11
C GLY A 51 15.29 -7.81 -17.08
N GLY A 52 16.27 -8.67 -17.30
CA GLY A 52 16.06 -10.10 -17.54
C GLY A 52 15.24 -10.33 -18.82
N ASN A 53 14.21 -11.15 -18.72
CA ASN A 53 13.29 -11.48 -19.80
C ASN A 53 12.10 -10.51 -19.93
N THR A 54 12.04 -9.43 -19.14
CA THR A 54 10.92 -8.50 -19.16
C THR A 54 10.75 -7.85 -20.55
N ILE A 55 9.54 -7.92 -21.12
CA ILE A 55 9.15 -7.16 -22.33
C ILE A 55 8.06 -6.16 -21.99
N VAL A 56 8.24 -4.94 -22.47
CA VAL A 56 7.25 -3.88 -22.39
C VAL A 56 6.47 -3.79 -23.70
N ARG A 57 5.18 -4.15 -23.67
CA ARG A 57 4.22 -3.80 -24.72
C ARG A 57 3.60 -2.46 -24.33
N ALA A 58 4.16 -1.38 -24.89
CA ALA A 58 3.90 0.00 -24.47
C ALA A 58 2.40 0.36 -24.32
N ASP A 59 1.52 -0.27 -25.09
CA ASP A 59 0.07 -0.02 -25.14
C ASP A 59 -0.78 -1.00 -24.33
N LYS A 60 -0.19 -2.03 -23.70
CA LYS A 60 -0.96 -3.15 -23.11
C LYS A 60 -0.50 -3.63 -21.74
N TYR A 61 0.77 -3.99 -21.60
CA TYR A 61 1.30 -4.61 -20.38
C TYR A 61 2.82 -4.58 -20.33
N ILE A 62 3.36 -4.74 -19.14
CA ILE A 62 4.76 -5.11 -18.90
C ILE A 62 4.78 -6.60 -18.51
N ARG A 63 5.34 -7.45 -19.37
CA ARG A 63 5.45 -8.89 -19.13
C ARG A 63 6.78 -9.20 -18.48
N LEU A 64 6.77 -9.75 -17.27
CA LEU A 64 7.98 -10.13 -16.54
C LEU A 64 8.56 -11.45 -17.07
N THR A 65 7.72 -12.47 -17.26
CA THR A 65 8.11 -13.75 -17.87
C THR A 65 7.07 -14.24 -18.89
N TYR A 66 7.49 -15.14 -19.76
CA TYR A 66 6.62 -15.81 -20.73
C TYR A 66 6.18 -17.17 -20.21
N ASP A 67 5.16 -17.72 -20.87
CA ASP A 67 4.85 -19.15 -20.83
C ASP A 67 5.92 -19.97 -21.58
N HIS A 68 7.16 -19.89 -21.09
CA HIS A 68 8.33 -20.64 -21.51
C HIS A 68 9.15 -21.01 -20.27
N PRO A 69 9.75 -22.21 -20.21
CA PRO A 69 10.60 -22.61 -19.09
C PRO A 69 11.82 -21.69 -18.91
N SER A 70 12.32 -21.62 -17.68
CA SER A 70 13.58 -20.96 -17.30
C SER A 70 13.63 -19.47 -17.67
N SER A 71 12.53 -18.74 -17.46
CA SER A 71 12.45 -17.30 -17.68
C SER A 71 12.51 -16.57 -16.34
N SER A 72 13.26 -15.48 -16.27
CA SER A 72 13.34 -14.61 -15.10
C SER A 72 13.36 -13.15 -15.55
N GLY A 73 12.51 -12.32 -14.95
CA GLY A 73 12.41 -10.91 -15.31
C GLY A 73 11.96 -10.05 -14.15
N TRP A 74 12.37 -8.78 -14.20
CA TRP A 74 12.09 -7.81 -13.14
C TRP A 74 11.75 -6.42 -13.69
N LEU A 75 11.09 -5.64 -12.84
CA LEU A 75 10.67 -4.26 -13.03
C LEU A 75 10.81 -3.55 -11.67
N PHE A 76 11.68 -2.56 -11.54
CA PHE A 76 11.95 -1.86 -10.28
C PHE A 76 11.86 -0.34 -10.42
N SER A 77 11.34 0.35 -9.41
CA SER A 77 11.22 1.79 -9.43
C SER A 77 12.59 2.47 -9.44
N ARG A 78 12.72 3.55 -10.22
CA ARG A 78 13.91 4.38 -10.29
C ARG A 78 14.08 5.23 -9.03
N VAL A 79 12.98 5.60 -8.41
CA VAL A 79 12.92 6.39 -7.19
C VAL A 79 12.37 5.54 -6.04
N PRO A 80 12.87 5.74 -4.81
CA PRO A 80 12.34 5.04 -3.64
C PRO A 80 10.99 5.62 -3.22
N LEU A 81 10.17 4.79 -2.58
CA LEU A 81 8.99 5.21 -1.83
C LEU A 81 9.47 5.81 -0.49
N THR A 82 9.38 7.14 -0.36
CA THR A 82 9.84 7.86 0.84
C THR A 82 8.71 8.21 1.80
N ALA A 83 7.45 7.95 1.43
CA ALA A 83 6.31 8.21 2.29
C ALA A 83 6.25 7.19 3.44
N THR A 84 5.89 7.64 4.64
CA THR A 84 5.74 6.78 5.82
C THR A 84 4.50 5.90 5.76
N ASN A 85 3.42 6.43 5.17
CA ASN A 85 2.18 5.68 4.96
C ASN A 85 1.82 5.75 3.48
N TRP A 86 1.42 4.63 2.92
CA TRP A 86 1.16 4.51 1.50
C TRP A 86 0.14 3.43 1.21
N GLU A 87 -0.45 3.53 0.02
CA GLU A 87 -1.26 2.51 -0.61
C GLU A 87 -0.69 2.25 -1.99
N ILE A 88 -0.45 0.98 -2.30
CA ILE A 88 0.01 0.54 -3.61
C ILE A 88 -1.09 -0.33 -4.19
N GLU A 89 -1.66 0.09 -5.31
CA GLU A 89 -2.57 -0.71 -6.12
C GLU A 89 -1.83 -1.19 -7.37
N VAL A 90 -1.87 -2.50 -7.61
CA VAL A 90 -1.26 -3.14 -8.77
C VAL A 90 -2.32 -3.94 -9.47
N GLU A 91 -2.54 -3.65 -10.75
CA GLU A 91 -3.27 -4.54 -11.65
C GLU A 91 -2.26 -5.44 -12.35
N PHE A 92 -2.51 -6.74 -12.29
CA PHE A 92 -1.64 -7.77 -12.85
C PHE A 92 -2.47 -8.81 -13.57
N LYS A 93 -1.83 -9.75 -14.25
CA LYS A 93 -2.49 -10.94 -14.82
C LYS A 93 -1.52 -12.11 -14.84
N VAL A 94 -1.94 -13.22 -14.25
CA VAL A 94 -1.22 -14.51 -14.34
C VAL A 94 -2.02 -15.44 -15.23
N HIS A 95 -1.44 -15.85 -16.35
CA HIS A 95 -2.13 -16.67 -17.34
C HIS A 95 -1.18 -17.52 -18.18
N GLY A 96 -1.67 -18.68 -18.62
CA GLY A 96 -0.91 -19.62 -19.43
C GLY A 96 -1.78 -20.78 -19.90
N GLN A 97 -1.19 -21.64 -20.71
CA GLN A 97 -1.91 -22.80 -21.25
C GLN A 97 -1.77 -24.02 -20.34
N GLY A 98 -2.80 -24.88 -20.33
CA GLY A 98 -2.76 -26.14 -19.59
C GLY A 98 -2.90 -26.03 -18.07
N ASN A 99 -2.80 -27.20 -17.44
CA ASN A 99 -3.03 -27.39 -16.00
C ASN A 99 -1.73 -27.34 -15.18
N LEU A 100 -0.58 -27.64 -15.78
CA LEU A 100 0.73 -27.51 -15.14
C LEU A 100 1.25 -26.09 -15.38
N HIS A 101 1.64 -25.41 -14.31
CA HIS A 101 2.03 -24.01 -14.32
C HIS A 101 2.92 -23.68 -13.12
N GLY A 102 3.69 -22.60 -13.22
CA GLY A 102 4.59 -22.14 -12.17
C GLY A 102 5.53 -21.03 -12.65
N ASP A 103 6.37 -20.46 -11.79
CA ASP A 103 6.34 -20.62 -10.33
C ASP A 103 5.47 -19.52 -9.69
N GLY A 104 5.56 -18.30 -10.21
CA GLY A 104 4.74 -17.17 -9.79
C GLY A 104 5.44 -15.84 -9.98
N TRP A 105 5.01 -14.84 -9.22
CA TRP A 105 5.63 -13.52 -9.21
C TRP A 105 5.66 -12.92 -7.81
N ALA A 106 6.47 -11.88 -7.62
CA ALA A 106 6.66 -11.20 -6.36
C ALA A 106 6.55 -9.68 -6.52
N MET A 107 5.98 -9.03 -5.51
CA MET A 107 6.07 -7.59 -5.30
C MET A 107 7.02 -7.30 -4.14
N TRP A 108 7.87 -6.30 -4.32
CA TRP A 108 8.97 -5.98 -3.42
C TRP A 108 8.86 -4.56 -2.91
N LEU A 109 9.12 -4.39 -1.61
CA LEU A 109 9.45 -3.12 -0.97
C LEU A 109 10.74 -3.29 -0.21
N THR A 110 11.85 -3.16 -0.93
CA THR A 110 13.17 -3.54 -0.44
C THR A 110 14.20 -2.47 -0.70
N LYS A 111 15.29 -2.51 0.05
CA LYS A 111 16.42 -1.59 -0.12
C LYS A 111 17.21 -1.90 -1.39
N GLN A 112 17.36 -3.19 -1.70
CA GLN A 112 17.94 -3.67 -2.95
C GLN A 112 16.97 -3.40 -4.10
N ARG A 113 17.49 -3.23 -5.32
CA ARG A 113 16.68 -3.11 -6.54
C ARG A 113 17.43 -3.70 -7.72
N ALA A 114 16.69 -4.08 -8.76
CA ALA A 114 17.26 -4.46 -10.05
C ALA A 114 18.38 -5.52 -9.94
N THR A 115 18.24 -6.45 -9.00
CA THR A 115 19.21 -7.53 -8.75
C THR A 115 18.49 -8.84 -8.98
N GLU A 116 18.95 -9.59 -9.99
CA GLU A 116 18.40 -10.90 -10.34
C GLU A 116 18.79 -11.95 -9.29
N GLY A 117 17.95 -12.96 -9.15
CA GLY A 117 18.17 -14.10 -8.27
C GLY A 117 17.06 -15.14 -8.37
N ASP A 118 17.16 -16.17 -7.53
CA ASP A 118 16.34 -17.38 -7.61
C ASP A 118 15.01 -17.28 -6.82
N VAL A 119 14.72 -16.12 -6.23
CA VAL A 119 13.49 -15.89 -5.46
C VAL A 119 12.50 -15.12 -6.33
N PHE A 120 11.70 -15.86 -7.10
CA PHE A 120 10.76 -15.31 -8.07
C PHE A 120 11.42 -14.29 -9.01
N GLY A 121 12.67 -14.55 -9.41
CA GLY A 121 13.44 -13.71 -10.32
C GLY A 121 14.17 -12.51 -9.67
N SER A 122 14.19 -12.42 -8.35
CA SER A 122 14.89 -11.38 -7.59
C SER A 122 15.84 -11.98 -6.55
N VAL A 123 16.64 -11.10 -5.95
CA VAL A 123 17.69 -11.43 -4.99
C VAL A 123 17.16 -12.13 -3.72
N ASP A 124 17.85 -13.18 -3.30
CA ASP A 124 17.65 -13.82 -1.99
C ASP A 124 18.23 -12.96 -0.86
N LYS A 125 17.84 -13.21 0.39
CA LYS A 125 18.32 -12.47 1.59
C LYS A 125 18.13 -10.96 1.44
N PHE A 126 16.96 -10.56 0.98
CA PHE A 126 16.58 -9.16 0.81
C PHE A 126 16.36 -8.46 2.17
N GLU A 127 16.43 -7.13 2.17
CA GLU A 127 16.11 -6.28 3.34
C GLU A 127 14.82 -5.49 3.02
N GLY A 128 13.72 -5.81 3.70
CA GLY A 128 12.41 -5.18 3.49
C GLY A 128 11.24 -6.17 3.48
N LEU A 129 10.26 -5.94 2.61
CA LEU A 129 9.05 -6.76 2.50
C LEU A 129 8.93 -7.37 1.10
N GLY A 130 8.76 -8.69 1.03
CA GLY A 130 8.40 -9.41 -0.17
C GLY A 130 6.97 -9.95 -0.06
N ILE A 131 6.15 -9.73 -1.09
CA ILE A 131 4.81 -10.31 -1.24
C ILE A 131 4.86 -11.27 -2.43
N PHE A 132 4.78 -12.56 -2.15
CA PHE A 132 4.88 -13.64 -3.13
C PHE A 132 3.50 -14.10 -3.53
N PHE A 133 3.25 -14.16 -4.84
CA PHE A 133 2.07 -14.72 -5.47
C PHE A 133 2.47 -16.04 -6.12
N ASP A 134 2.45 -17.09 -5.33
CA ASP A 134 2.92 -18.41 -5.69
C ASP A 134 1.79 -19.22 -6.34
N THR A 135 2.03 -19.73 -7.55
CA THR A 135 1.02 -20.50 -8.29
C THR A 135 1.33 -22.00 -8.30
N TYR A 136 2.53 -22.40 -7.92
CA TYR A 136 2.95 -23.79 -7.91
C TYR A 136 3.13 -24.29 -6.48
N LYS A 137 2.68 -25.52 -6.22
CA LYS A 137 2.80 -26.12 -4.90
C LYS A 137 4.00 -27.05 -4.89
N ASN A 138 5.04 -26.69 -4.15
CA ASN A 138 6.15 -27.60 -3.90
C ASN A 138 5.77 -28.51 -2.73
N ASN A 139 6.35 -28.29 -1.55
CA ASN A 139 6.14 -29.15 -0.38
C ASN A 139 5.39 -28.46 0.76
N ARG A 140 4.18 -27.98 0.49
CA ARG A 140 3.34 -27.31 1.50
C ARG A 140 2.00 -28.01 1.77
N PRO A 141 1.98 -29.04 2.64
CA PRO A 141 0.77 -29.79 2.99
C PRO A 141 -0.33 -28.90 3.58
N GLY A 142 -1.59 -29.19 3.24
CA GLY A 142 -2.76 -28.46 3.77
C GLY A 142 -3.05 -27.11 3.11
N THR A 143 -2.12 -26.55 2.33
CA THR A 143 -2.31 -25.26 1.64
C THR A 143 -2.90 -25.44 0.24
N VAL A 144 -3.84 -24.58 -0.11
CA VAL A 144 -4.46 -24.47 -1.44
C VAL A 144 -3.78 -23.34 -2.22
N PHE A 145 -3.39 -23.66 -3.46
CA PHE A 145 -2.73 -22.74 -4.39
C PHE A 145 -3.70 -22.24 -5.48
N PRO A 146 -3.46 -21.06 -6.08
CA PRO A 146 -2.39 -20.10 -5.78
C PRO A 146 -2.41 -19.57 -4.34
N TYR A 147 -1.24 -19.34 -3.76
CA TYR A 147 -1.06 -18.87 -2.40
C TYR A 147 -0.32 -17.53 -2.39
N VAL A 148 -0.83 -16.58 -1.63
CA VAL A 148 -0.21 -15.26 -1.50
C VAL A 148 0.35 -15.14 -0.10
N MET A 149 1.64 -14.87 0.03
CA MET A 149 2.30 -14.72 1.33
C MET A 149 3.19 -13.49 1.38
N ALA A 150 3.31 -12.91 2.58
CA ALA A 150 4.26 -11.88 2.93
C ALA A 150 5.44 -12.51 3.67
N MET A 151 6.66 -12.04 3.37
CA MET A 151 7.88 -12.35 4.11
C MET A 151 8.61 -11.05 4.42
N VAL A 152 9.09 -10.94 5.66
CA VAL A 152 9.95 -9.84 6.09
C VAL A 152 11.40 -10.29 5.96
N GLY A 153 12.16 -9.60 5.12
CA GLY A 153 13.58 -9.87 4.88
C GLY A 153 14.45 -9.02 5.79
N ASP A 154 15.36 -9.67 6.51
CA ASP A 154 16.34 -9.06 7.43
C ASP A 154 17.74 -8.89 6.80
N GLY A 155 17.89 -9.21 5.51
CA GLY A 155 19.18 -9.21 4.82
C GLY A 155 20.01 -10.49 4.98
N SER A 156 19.53 -11.50 5.69
CA SER A 156 20.28 -12.71 6.05
C SER A 156 19.49 -14.01 5.88
N THR A 157 18.20 -13.98 6.18
CA THR A 157 17.28 -15.11 6.09
C THR A 157 16.96 -15.40 4.62
N SER A 158 17.21 -16.64 4.21
CA SER A 158 16.96 -17.13 2.86
C SER A 158 15.50 -17.58 2.69
N TYR A 159 14.94 -17.39 1.50
CA TYR A 159 13.63 -17.95 1.14
C TYR A 159 13.73 -19.46 0.83
N ASP A 160 12.96 -20.28 1.53
CA ASP A 160 12.93 -21.73 1.28
C ASP A 160 11.99 -22.09 0.13
N LYS A 161 12.55 -22.12 -1.09
CA LYS A 161 11.83 -22.50 -2.32
C LYS A 161 11.32 -23.95 -2.32
N ASN A 162 11.87 -24.85 -1.51
CA ASN A 162 11.41 -26.24 -1.48
C ASN A 162 10.10 -26.40 -0.72
N ASN A 163 9.85 -25.53 0.26
CA ASN A 163 8.67 -25.58 1.13
C ASN A 163 7.79 -24.32 0.99
N ASP A 164 7.85 -23.66 -0.17
CA ASP A 164 7.03 -22.48 -0.51
C ASP A 164 7.12 -21.37 0.56
N GLY A 165 8.33 -21.14 1.08
CA GLY A 165 8.64 -20.13 2.11
C GLY A 165 7.89 -20.28 3.43
N LYS A 166 7.36 -21.47 3.73
CA LYS A 166 6.44 -21.69 4.86
C LYS A 166 7.00 -21.24 6.21
N ASP A 167 8.28 -21.49 6.47
CA ASP A 167 8.90 -21.18 7.76
C ASP A 167 9.24 -19.68 7.89
N GLN A 168 9.27 -18.95 6.76
CA GLN A 168 9.54 -17.52 6.66
C GLN A 168 8.25 -16.70 6.48
N GLU A 169 7.08 -17.35 6.50
CA GLU A 169 5.81 -16.65 6.31
C GLU A 169 5.52 -15.72 7.49
N PHE A 170 5.32 -14.45 7.16
CA PHE A 170 4.78 -13.47 8.09
C PHE A 170 3.25 -13.54 8.14
N MET A 171 2.60 -13.48 6.98
CA MET A 171 1.15 -13.58 6.81
C MET A 171 0.83 -14.13 5.43
N GLY A 172 -0.31 -14.79 5.22
CA GLY A 172 -0.70 -15.26 3.90
C GLY A 172 -2.16 -15.69 3.77
N CYS A 173 -2.60 -15.91 2.53
CA CYS A 173 -3.93 -16.38 2.22
C CYS A 173 -3.94 -17.23 0.94
N SER A 174 -4.89 -18.18 0.86
CA SER A 174 -5.16 -18.90 -0.40
C SER A 174 -6.02 -18.06 -1.35
N ALA A 175 -5.58 -17.91 -2.59
CA ALA A 175 -6.24 -17.14 -3.64
C ALA A 175 -6.70 -18.05 -4.81
N ARG A 176 -7.59 -19.01 -4.51
CA ARG A 176 -8.07 -19.97 -5.52
C ARG A 176 -8.80 -19.26 -6.66
N GLY A 177 -8.27 -19.38 -7.89
CA GLY A 177 -8.82 -18.75 -9.09
C GLY A 177 -8.13 -17.44 -9.49
N LEU A 178 -7.00 -17.10 -8.85
CA LEU A 178 -6.16 -15.95 -9.23
C LEU A 178 -5.57 -16.12 -10.64
N ARG A 179 -5.09 -17.33 -10.98
CA ARG A 179 -4.60 -17.68 -12.31
C ARG A 179 -5.76 -17.81 -13.29
N ASN A 180 -5.59 -17.28 -14.51
CA ASN A 180 -6.60 -17.29 -15.56
C ASN A 180 -7.96 -16.72 -15.10
N ALA A 181 -7.92 -15.70 -14.23
CA ALA A 181 -9.12 -15.01 -13.78
C ALA A 181 -9.87 -14.38 -14.97
N ASN A 182 -11.20 -14.43 -14.92
CA ASN A 182 -12.08 -13.86 -15.96
C ASN A 182 -12.32 -12.35 -15.78
N VAL A 183 -11.83 -11.78 -14.69
CA VAL A 183 -11.94 -10.35 -14.36
C VAL A 183 -10.54 -9.78 -14.18
N PRO A 184 -10.36 -8.44 -14.30
CA PRO A 184 -9.10 -7.79 -13.99
C PRO A 184 -8.64 -8.13 -12.56
N THR A 185 -7.41 -8.67 -12.45
CA THR A 185 -6.81 -9.05 -11.17
C THR A 185 -6.04 -7.88 -10.58
N LYS A 186 -6.37 -7.51 -9.33
CA LYS A 186 -5.71 -6.42 -8.62
C LYS A 186 -5.28 -6.82 -7.22
N ALA A 187 -4.18 -6.24 -6.76
CA ALA A 187 -3.71 -6.30 -5.39
C ALA A 187 -3.61 -4.87 -4.84
N ARG A 188 -4.08 -4.67 -3.61
CA ARG A 188 -3.97 -3.41 -2.89
C ARG A 188 -3.27 -3.64 -1.56
N LEU A 189 -2.05 -3.11 -1.44
CA LEU A 189 -1.26 -3.14 -0.22
C LEU A 189 -1.34 -1.78 0.46
N THR A 190 -1.86 -1.74 1.67
CA THR A 190 -1.97 -0.54 2.50
C THR A 190 -1.06 -0.68 3.70
N TYR A 191 -0.21 0.32 3.92
CA TYR A 191 0.71 0.37 5.05
C TYR A 191 0.58 1.69 5.79
N PHE A 192 0.39 1.58 7.09
CA PHE A 192 0.56 2.67 8.04
C PHE A 192 1.65 2.28 9.02
N GLN A 193 2.73 3.06 9.04
CA GLN A 193 3.86 2.81 9.92
C GLN A 193 3.40 2.72 11.37
N ASP A 194 3.85 1.67 12.06
CA ASP A 194 3.55 1.36 13.46
C ASP A 194 2.04 1.20 13.78
N LYS A 195 1.18 1.01 12.77
CA LYS A 195 -0.27 0.89 12.94
C LYS A 195 -0.89 -0.31 12.24
N SER A 196 -0.66 -0.48 10.94
CA SER A 196 -1.21 -1.62 10.21
C SER A 196 -0.55 -1.91 8.88
N LEU A 197 -0.62 -3.17 8.48
CA LEU A 197 -0.31 -3.64 7.13
C LEU A 197 -1.48 -4.52 6.67
N LYS A 198 -2.05 -4.19 5.50
CA LYS A 198 -3.21 -4.88 4.95
C LYS A 198 -3.01 -5.16 3.47
N LEU A 199 -3.27 -6.40 3.05
CA LEU A 199 -3.33 -6.81 1.66
C LEU A 199 -4.76 -7.23 1.29
N GLU A 200 -5.30 -6.63 0.23
CA GLU A 200 -6.59 -6.96 -0.36
C GLU A 200 -6.41 -7.36 -1.82
N LEU A 201 -7.20 -8.33 -2.29
CA LEU A 201 -7.13 -8.88 -3.64
C LEU A 201 -8.48 -8.81 -4.33
N GLN A 202 -8.49 -8.41 -5.60
CA GLN A 202 -9.64 -8.50 -6.49
C GLN A 202 -9.33 -9.52 -7.58
N TYR A 203 -10.05 -10.64 -7.61
CA TYR A 203 -9.84 -11.69 -8.63
C TYR A 203 -11.08 -12.54 -8.93
N LYS A 204 -12.12 -12.46 -8.09
CA LYS A 204 -13.37 -13.23 -8.27
C LYS A 204 -14.42 -12.44 -9.03
N LYS A 205 -14.54 -11.14 -8.73
CA LYS A 205 -15.49 -10.20 -9.33
C LYS A 205 -14.85 -8.82 -9.41
N GLU A 206 -15.23 -8.06 -10.41
CA GLU A 206 -14.80 -6.68 -10.56
C GLU A 206 -15.36 -5.81 -9.41
N ASP A 207 -14.54 -4.88 -8.94
CA ASP A 207 -14.80 -3.97 -7.81
C ASP A 207 -15.11 -4.64 -6.46
N GLN A 208 -14.90 -5.96 -6.34
CA GLN A 208 -15.01 -6.69 -5.08
C GLN A 208 -13.63 -7.08 -4.54
N TRP A 209 -13.24 -6.43 -3.45
CA TRP A 209 -11.99 -6.69 -2.74
C TRP A 209 -12.17 -7.77 -1.66
N GLU A 210 -11.36 -8.82 -1.75
CA GLU A 210 -11.27 -9.87 -0.76
C GLU A 210 -10.07 -9.58 0.15
N LEU A 211 -10.27 -9.59 1.47
CA LEU A 211 -9.18 -9.47 2.41
C LEU A 211 -8.26 -10.70 2.33
N CYS A 212 -6.98 -10.50 2.07
CA CYS A 212 -5.99 -11.57 2.14
C CYS A 212 -5.44 -11.69 3.57
N PHE A 213 -4.85 -10.61 4.08
CA PHE A 213 -4.40 -10.52 5.45
C PHE A 213 -4.38 -9.08 5.95
N GLU A 214 -4.46 -8.92 7.27
CA GLU A 214 -4.31 -7.66 7.98
C GLU A 214 -3.59 -7.91 9.32
N THR A 215 -2.68 -7.04 9.69
CA THR A 215 -2.04 -7.01 11.02
C THR A 215 -2.01 -5.59 11.56
N PHE A 216 -2.10 -5.45 12.88
CA PHE A 216 -1.92 -4.20 13.61
C PHE A 216 -0.51 -4.04 14.21
N GLU A 217 0.35 -5.04 13.97
CA GLU A 217 1.76 -5.04 14.34
C GLU A 217 2.59 -5.15 13.06
N PRO A 218 2.60 -4.12 12.21
CA PRO A 218 3.27 -4.19 10.93
C PRO A 218 4.81 -4.19 11.11
N PRO A 219 5.56 -4.84 10.22
CA PRO A 219 7.01 -4.77 10.23
C PRO A 219 7.47 -3.34 9.88
N THR A 220 8.67 -2.98 10.34
CA THR A 220 9.33 -1.74 9.92
C THR A 220 9.86 -1.90 8.51
N ILE A 221 9.34 -1.12 7.57
CA ILE A 221 9.86 -1.04 6.20
C ILE A 221 11.03 -0.06 6.18
N PRO A 222 12.14 -0.36 5.46
CA PRO A 222 13.26 0.57 5.32
C PRO A 222 12.80 1.96 4.84
N SER A 223 13.38 3.02 5.40
CA SER A 223 13.04 4.41 5.04
C SER A 223 13.35 4.77 3.58
N VAL A 224 14.23 3.99 2.95
CA VAL A 224 14.52 4.03 1.52
C VAL A 224 14.24 2.63 0.97
N ALA A 225 13.01 2.43 0.50
CA ALA A 225 12.58 1.18 -0.13
C ALA A 225 12.17 1.45 -1.58
N TYR A 226 12.60 0.60 -2.50
CA TYR A 226 12.19 0.61 -3.90
C TYR A 226 11.00 -0.33 -4.11
N LEU A 227 10.07 0.10 -4.96
CA LEU A 227 8.97 -0.74 -5.41
C LEU A 227 9.46 -1.62 -6.55
N GLY A 228 9.41 -2.93 -6.36
CA GLY A 228 9.82 -3.90 -7.36
C GLY A 228 8.74 -4.90 -7.68
N PHE A 229 8.88 -5.49 -8.86
CA PHE A 229 8.12 -6.63 -9.34
C PHE A 229 9.09 -7.58 -10.02
N SER A 230 8.97 -8.86 -9.76
CA SER A 230 9.75 -9.88 -10.45
C SER A 230 8.93 -11.14 -10.64
N ALA A 231 9.29 -11.95 -11.62
CA ALA A 231 8.70 -13.26 -11.81
C ALA A 231 9.74 -14.26 -12.31
N GLU A 232 9.47 -15.53 -12.08
CA GLU A 232 10.30 -16.64 -12.52
C GLU A 232 9.44 -17.80 -13.02
N THR A 233 9.94 -18.52 -14.01
CA THR A 233 9.42 -19.81 -14.46
C THR A 233 10.51 -20.87 -14.35
N GLY A 234 10.18 -22.00 -13.72
CA GLY A 234 11.05 -23.16 -13.62
C GLY A 234 10.91 -24.09 -14.84
N GLU A 235 10.67 -25.38 -14.58
CA GLU A 235 10.26 -26.34 -15.62
C GLU A 235 8.84 -26.07 -16.11
N LEU A 236 7.99 -25.53 -15.23
CA LEU A 236 6.65 -25.05 -15.54
C LEU A 236 6.69 -23.54 -15.77
N SER A 237 5.70 -23.06 -16.50
CA SER A 237 5.65 -21.66 -16.91
C SER A 237 4.25 -21.07 -16.86
N ASP A 238 4.22 -19.75 -16.77
CA ASP A 238 3.06 -18.89 -16.94
C ASP A 238 3.55 -17.53 -17.45
N ASN A 239 2.65 -16.79 -18.09
CA ASN A 239 2.87 -15.37 -18.34
C ASN A 239 2.54 -14.58 -17.06
N HIS A 240 3.46 -13.71 -16.65
CA HIS A 240 3.28 -12.80 -15.53
C HIS A 240 3.28 -11.36 -16.04
N ASP A 241 2.10 -10.77 -16.17
CA ASP A 241 1.90 -9.43 -16.73
C ASP A 241 1.56 -8.42 -15.61
N ILE A 242 2.25 -7.27 -15.60
CA ILE A 242 1.89 -6.09 -14.81
C ILE A 242 1.17 -5.12 -15.75
N ILE A 243 -0.08 -4.79 -15.43
CA ILE A 243 -0.97 -3.94 -16.23
C ILE A 243 -0.95 -2.51 -15.70
N SER A 244 -1.02 -2.31 -14.39
CA SER A 244 -0.85 -0.96 -13.85
C SER A 244 -0.30 -0.96 -12.44
N VAL A 245 0.37 0.12 -12.10
CA VAL A 245 0.87 0.39 -10.74
C VAL A 245 0.46 1.80 -10.39
N ASN A 246 -0.21 1.96 -9.26
CA ASN A 246 -0.58 3.27 -8.72
C ASN A 246 -0.22 3.33 -7.23
N THR A 247 0.65 4.26 -6.86
CA THR A 247 1.01 4.48 -5.45
C THR A 247 0.42 5.79 -4.96
N ASN A 248 -0.22 5.78 -3.80
CA ASN A 248 -0.76 6.96 -3.14
C ASN A 248 -0.14 7.13 -1.76
N ASN A 249 0.18 8.39 -1.41
CA ASN A 249 0.60 8.71 -0.06
C ASN A 249 -0.64 8.87 0.83
N LEU A 250 -0.59 8.29 2.03
CA LEU A 250 -1.68 8.33 2.99
C LEU A 250 -1.35 9.25 4.15
N TYR A 251 -2.37 9.96 4.63
CA TYR A 251 -2.28 10.79 5.83
C TYR A 251 -3.41 10.42 6.79
N ASP A 252 -3.05 10.21 8.05
CA ASP A 252 -4.02 10.03 9.11
C ASP A 252 -4.57 11.40 9.53
N THR A 253 -5.85 11.64 9.24
CA THR A 253 -6.49 12.91 9.58
C THR A 253 -6.83 13.02 11.08
N ASN A 254 -6.76 11.92 11.84
CA ASN A 254 -7.06 11.92 13.28
C ASN A 254 -5.98 12.64 14.11
N THR A 255 -4.73 12.62 13.67
CA THR A 255 -3.64 13.38 14.33
C THR A 255 -3.83 14.89 14.29
N HIS A 256 -4.57 15.42 13.30
CA HIS A 256 -4.82 16.86 13.19
C HIS A 256 -6.03 17.34 13.99
N LYS A 257 -7.04 16.49 14.20
CA LYS A 257 -8.23 16.86 15.00
C LYS A 257 -7.91 17.04 16.49
N ASN A 258 -6.95 16.30 17.03
CA ASN A 258 -6.55 16.43 18.44
C ASN A 258 -5.72 17.70 18.72
N LYS A 259 -4.95 18.21 17.75
CA LYS A 259 -4.19 19.46 17.94
C LYS A 259 -5.06 20.72 17.97
N TYR A 260 -6.23 20.71 17.33
CA TYR A 260 -7.13 21.87 17.32
C TYR A 260 -8.05 21.96 18.55
N LYS A 261 -8.32 20.83 19.22
CA LYS A 261 -9.10 20.82 20.46
C LYS A 261 -8.33 21.31 21.69
N ASP A 262 -7.00 21.18 21.69
CA ASP A 262 -6.15 21.62 22.80
C ASP A 262 -5.73 23.10 22.71
N SER A 263 -6.08 23.79 21.62
CA SER A 263 -5.72 25.18 21.37
C SER A 263 -6.90 26.15 21.41
N GLN A 264 -8.01 25.81 22.09
CA GLN A 264 -9.04 26.79 22.43
C GLN A 264 -8.68 27.49 23.74
N PRO A 265 -8.42 28.81 23.74
CA PRO A 265 -8.27 29.56 24.97
C PRO A 265 -9.65 29.60 25.66
N THR A 266 -9.73 29.03 26.86
CA THR A 266 -10.89 29.21 27.74
C THR A 266 -10.99 30.68 28.13
N SER A 267 -11.81 31.46 27.43
CA SER A 267 -12.09 32.86 27.78
C SER A 267 -12.98 32.91 29.03
N ARG A 268 -12.37 32.83 30.21
CA ARG A 268 -13.03 33.24 31.46
C ARG A 268 -12.96 34.77 31.51
N MET A 269 -13.99 35.44 31.00
CA MET A 269 -14.14 36.89 31.12
C MET A 269 -14.36 37.25 32.60
N GLU A 270 -13.32 37.76 33.24
CA GLU A 270 -13.42 38.48 34.51
C GLU A 270 -13.83 39.93 34.20
N LYS A 271 -15.02 40.34 34.67
CA LYS A 271 -15.53 41.71 34.52
C LYS A 271 -14.71 42.63 35.43
N VAL A 272 -13.91 43.52 34.84
CA VAL A 272 -13.28 44.64 35.55
C VAL A 272 -14.15 45.88 35.39
N ASP A 273 -14.62 46.41 36.52
CA ASP A 273 -15.45 47.60 36.62
C ASP A 273 -14.71 48.85 36.15
N LEU A 274 -15.26 49.54 35.15
CA LEU A 274 -14.75 50.82 34.64
C LEU A 274 -15.48 51.98 35.36
N LYS A 275 -14.89 52.49 36.45
CA LYS A 275 -15.20 53.85 36.92
C LYS A 275 -13.93 54.58 37.33
N ARG A 276 -13.81 55.80 36.76
CA ARG A 276 -13.11 56.98 37.29
C ARG A 276 -11.69 57.23 36.73
N ALA A 277 -11.62 58.11 35.73
CA ALA A 277 -10.87 59.37 35.82
C ALA A 277 -11.13 60.25 34.57
N ARG A 278 -11.80 61.38 34.79
CA ARG A 278 -11.77 62.54 33.89
C ARG A 278 -10.45 63.27 34.13
N GLY A 279 -9.76 63.67 33.07
CA GLY A 279 -8.59 64.55 33.15
C GLY A 279 -8.08 64.92 31.76
N PHE A 280 -8.25 66.18 31.39
CA PHE A 280 -7.82 66.85 30.16
C PHE A 280 -6.35 66.61 29.78
N ILE A 281 -6.01 66.60 28.49
CA ILE A 281 -5.33 67.70 27.75
C ILE A 281 -5.06 67.28 26.29
N THR A 282 -5.21 68.28 25.42
CA THR A 282 -5.13 68.37 23.96
C THR A 282 -3.76 68.08 23.31
N GLY A 283 -3.74 67.54 22.09
CA GLY A 283 -2.56 67.53 21.20
C GLY A 283 -2.80 66.91 19.82
N LYS A 284 -2.45 67.65 18.75
CA LYS A 284 -2.72 67.43 17.30
C LYS A 284 -2.07 66.17 16.66
N PRO A 285 -2.52 65.74 15.46
CA PRO A 285 -2.00 64.57 14.75
C PRO A 285 -0.81 64.92 13.83
N ILE A 286 0.16 64.01 13.71
CA ILE A 286 1.24 64.09 12.71
C ILE A 286 1.39 62.72 12.01
N GLY A 287 1.19 62.75 10.69
CA GLY A 287 2.12 62.17 9.72
C GLY A 287 2.08 60.67 9.43
N LYS A 288 1.44 60.32 8.30
CA LYS A 288 1.75 59.14 7.48
C LYS A 288 3.23 59.10 7.11
N ARG A 289 3.84 57.90 7.06
CA ARG A 289 4.90 57.54 6.10
C ARG A 289 4.85 56.04 5.77
N GLU A 290 4.93 55.78 4.47
CA GLU A 290 5.14 54.52 3.74
C GLU A 290 6.41 53.80 4.24
N GLY A 291 6.54 52.47 4.26
CA GLY A 291 6.36 51.51 3.18
C GLY A 291 7.73 51.13 2.62
N TRP A 292 8.23 49.91 2.88
CA TRP A 292 9.41 49.34 2.20
C TRP A 292 9.21 47.85 1.93
N SER A 293 9.22 47.50 0.65
CA SER A 293 9.37 46.14 0.12
C SER A 293 10.84 45.75 0.10
N TRP A 294 11.11 44.44 0.09
CA TRP A 294 12.43 43.88 -0.23
C TRP A 294 12.29 42.88 -1.37
N VAL A 295 13.13 43.06 -2.39
CA VAL A 295 13.36 42.14 -3.52
C VAL A 295 14.73 41.48 -3.35
N LEU A 296 14.77 40.23 -3.81
CA LEU A 296 15.87 39.26 -3.88
C LEU A 296 17.16 39.78 -4.55
N ARG A 297 18.27 39.18 -4.13
CA ARG A 297 19.36 38.73 -5.01
C ARG A 297 19.55 37.24 -4.80
#